data_AF-A0A950TZW1-F1
#
_entry.id   AF-A0A950TZW1-F1
#
_cell.length_a   1.000
_cell.length_b   1.000
_cell.length_c   1.000
_cell.angle_alpha   90.00
_cell.angle_beta   90.00
_cell.angle_gamma   90.00
#
_symmetry.space_group_name_H-M   'P 1'
#
loop_
_entity.id
_entity.type
_entity.pdbx_description
1 polymer ?
#
loop_
_entity_poly.entity_id
_entity_poly.type
_entity_poly.pdbx_seq_one_letter_code
_entity_poly.pdbx_strand_id
1 'polypeptide(L)' 'MYLTRRIGAEFFGTFWLTLGGCGSAVLAAAYPSLGIGFLGVAFAFGLTVLTMAYAVGHISGGHF' A
#
# COMPACT_ATOMS: atom_id res chain seq x y z
N MET A 1 -24.44 7.07 -3.20
CA MET A 1 -22.98 6.82 -3.22
C MET A 1 -22.72 5.76 -4.29
N TYR A 2 -22.11 6.11 -5.42
CA TYR A 2 -21.96 5.18 -6.54
C TYR A 2 -21.04 4.01 -6.17
N LEU A 3 -21.58 2.78 -6.23
CA LEU A 3 -20.86 1.54 -5.91
C LEU A 3 -19.55 1.42 -6.69
N THR A 4 -19.56 1.81 -7.97
CA THR A 4 -18.38 1.82 -8.84
C THR A 4 -17.23 2.66 -8.28
N ARG A 5 -17.52 3.81 -7.64
CA ARG A 5 -16.47 4.64 -7.02
C ARG A 5 -15.87 3.96 -5.78
N ARG A 6 -16.68 3.26 -4.99
CA ARG A 6 -16.20 2.52 -3.82
C ARG A 6 -15.29 1.36 -4.24
N ILE A 7 -15.75 0.57 -5.21
CA ILE A 7 -14.97 -0.57 -5.74
C ILE A 7 -13.68 -0.08 -6.39
N GLY A 8 -13.74 0.98 -7.20
CA GLY A 8 -12.55 1.57 -7.81
C GLY A 8 -11.55 2.06 -6.76
N ALA A 9 -12.04 2.74 -5.71
CA ALA A 9 -11.19 3.18 -4.61
C ALA A 9 -10.48 1.98 -3.94
N GLU A 10 -11.22 0.94 -3.53
CA GLU A 10 -10.67 -0.30 -2.94
C GLU A 10 -9.64 -0.98 -3.86
N PHE A 11 -9.96 -1.14 -5.14
CA PHE A 11 -9.04 -1.74 -6.10
C PHE A 11 -7.70 -1.00 -6.15
N PHE A 12 -7.72 0.32 -6.24
CA PHE A 12 -6.50 1.12 -6.35
C PHE A 12 -5.64 1.07 -5.08
N GLY A 13 -6.22 1.07 -3.89
CA GLY A 13 -5.40 0.99 -2.69
C GLY A 13 -4.94 -0.42 -2.32
N THR A 14 -5.67 -1.50 -2.67
CA THR A 14 -5.14 -2.87 -2.53
C THR A 14 -4.00 -3.09 -3.53
N PHE A 15 -4.13 -2.53 -4.74
CA PHE A 15 -3.04 -2.47 -5.71
C PHE A 15 -1.82 -1.71 -5.13
N TRP A 16 -2.03 -0.53 -4.55
CA TRP A 16 -0.96 0.25 -3.92
C TRP A 16 -0.30 -0.47 -2.74
N LEU A 17 -1.09 -1.13 -1.89
CA LEU A 17 -0.64 -1.93 -0.76
C LEU A 17 0.26 -3.08 -1.23
N THR A 18 -0.19 -3.82 -2.25
CA THR A 18 0.57 -4.95 -2.79
C THR A 18 1.82 -4.47 -3.52
N LEU A 19 1.71 -3.45 -4.36
CA LEU A 19 2.84 -2.91 -5.13
C LEU A 19 3.91 -2.33 -4.19
N GLY A 20 3.52 -1.51 -3.21
CA GLY A 20 4.46 -0.89 -2.27
C GLY A 20 5.01 -1.89 -1.27
N GLY A 21 4.15 -2.66 -0.60
CA GLY A 21 4.54 -3.64 0.41
C GLY A 21 5.37 -4.78 -0.18
N CYS A 22 4.76 -5.61 -1.04
CA CYS A 22 5.45 -6.75 -1.65
C CYS A 22 6.57 -6.30 -2.60
N GLY A 23 6.40 -5.19 -3.32
CA GLY A 23 7.46 -4.66 -4.17
C GLY A 23 8.69 -4.24 -3.37
N SER A 24 8.52 -3.57 -2.21
CA SER A 24 9.66 -3.25 -1.34
C SER A 24 10.36 -4.51 -0.80
N ALA A 25 9.58 -5.56 -0.49
CA ALA A 25 10.11 -6.83 0.00
C ALA A 25 10.95 -7.54 -1.07
N VAL A 26 10.45 -7.63 -2.30
CA VAL A 26 11.10 -8.35 -3.39
C VAL A 26 12.27 -7.55 -3.98
N LEU A 27 12.13 -6.24 -4.13
CA LEU A 27 13.08 -5.41 -4.87
C LEU A 27 14.16 -4.78 -3.98
N ALA A 28 13.88 -4.52 -2.70
CA ALA A 28 14.74 -3.68 -1.87
C ALA A 28 15.14 -4.29 -0.51
N ALA A 29 14.43 -5.31 0.01
CA ALA A 29 14.68 -5.81 1.36
C ALA A 29 16.10 -6.34 1.57
N ALA A 30 16.63 -7.08 0.59
CA ALA A 30 17.93 -7.73 0.65
C ALA A 30 18.95 -7.16 -0.35
N TYR A 31 18.79 -5.89 -0.74
CA TYR A 31 19.75 -5.25 -1.64
C TYR A 31 21.15 -5.19 -0.99
N PRO A 32 22.25 -5.53 -1.71
CA PRO A 32 23.58 -5.59 -1.12
C PRO A 32 24.00 -4.25 -0.48
N SER A 33 24.41 -4.31 0.79
CA SER A 33 24.93 -3.17 1.60
C SER A 33 23.96 -2.00 1.85
N LEU A 34 22.82 -1.93 1.16
CA LEU A 34 21.86 -0.82 1.22
C LEU A 34 20.39 -1.31 1.32
N GLY A 35 20.17 -2.59 1.63
CA GLY A 35 18.85 -3.17 1.76
C GLY A 35 18.04 -2.54 2.89
N ILE A 36 16.73 -2.43 2.69
CA ILE A 36 15.82 -1.80 3.67
C ILE A 36 15.48 -2.74 4.84
N GLY A 37 15.77 -4.04 4.72
CA GLY A 37 15.48 -5.06 5.72
C GLY A 37 14.00 -5.17 6.09
N PHE A 38 13.70 -5.94 7.15
CA PHE A 38 12.31 -6.15 7.58
C PHE A 38 11.64 -4.87 8.11
N LEU A 39 12.41 -3.99 8.76
CA LEU A 39 11.87 -2.72 9.25
C LEU A 39 11.38 -1.83 8.09
N GLY A 40 12.16 -1.72 7.02
CA GLY A 40 11.76 -0.94 5.86
C GLY A 40 10.55 -1.52 5.14
N VAL A 41 10.45 -2.84 5.02
CA VAL A 41 9.27 -3.52 4.46
C VAL A 41 8.03 -3.29 5.32
N ALA A 42 8.15 -3.40 6.66
CA ALA A 42 7.06 -3.11 7.58
C ALA A 42 6.59 -1.65 7.46
N PHE A 43 7.53 -0.71 7.32
CA PHE A 43 7.22 0.69 7.05
C PHE A 43 6.53 0.88 5.69
N ALA A 44 6.97 0.20 4.64
CA ALA A 44 6.35 0.29 3.32
C ALA A 44 4.87 -0.16 3.35
N PHE A 45 4.57 -1.29 3.98
CA PHE A 45 3.17 -1.73 4.19
C PHE A 45 2.38 -0.70 4.99
N GLY A 46 2.88 -0.25 6.13
CA GLY A 46 2.18 0.75 6.96
C GLY A 46 1.92 2.07 6.21
N LEU A 47 2.90 2.57 5.46
CA LEU A 47 2.76 3.80 4.68
C LEU A 47 1.82 3.64 3.48
N THR A 48 1.74 2.48 2.84
CA THR A 48 0.76 2.25 1.77
C THR A 48 -0.68 2.33 2.29
N VAL A 49 -0.96 1.75 3.47
CA VAL A 49 -2.26 1.88 4.14
C VAL A 49 -2.52 3.32 4.53
N LEU A 50 -1.58 3.98 5.22
CA LEU A 50 -1.72 5.37 5.65
C LEU A 50 -2.05 6.30 4.47
N THR A 51 -1.25 6.22 3.40
CA THR A 51 -1.39 7.11 2.24
C THR A 51 -2.74 6.89 1.53
N MET A 52 -3.18 5.65 1.36
CA MET A 52 -4.45 5.36 0.68
C MET A 52 -5.68 5.60 1.57
N ALA A 53 -5.57 5.40 2.89
CA ALA A 53 -6.60 5.77 3.84
C ALA A 53 -6.88 7.28 3.78
N TYR A 54 -5.84 8.11 3.71
CA TYR A 54 -6.00 9.56 3.50
C TYR A 54 -6.51 9.90 2.10
N ALA A 55 -5.96 9.27 1.06
CA ALA A 55 -6.28 9.62 -0.33
C ALA A 55 -7.72 9.29 -0.72
N VAL A 56 -8.22 8.11 -0.31
CA VAL A 56 -9.53 7.59 -0.80
C VAL A 56 -10.36 6.91 0.29
N GLY A 57 -9.93 6.89 1.55
CA GLY A 57 -10.69 6.26 2.64
C GLY A 57 -12.08 6.90 2.83
N HIS A 58 -12.21 8.20 2.61
CA HIS A 58 -13.50 8.90 2.61
C HIS A 58 -14.45 8.49 1.46
N ILE A 59 -13.95 7.78 0.44
CA ILE A 59 -14.73 7.31 -0.70
C ILE A 59 -15.32 5.92 -0.45
N SER A 60 -14.53 4.97 0.07
CA SER A 60 -14.94 3.57 0.22
C SER A 60 -15.01 3.05 1.65
N GLY A 61 -14.38 3.75 2.60
CA GLY A 61 -14.06 3.24 3.94
C GLY A 61 -12.57 2.91 4.10
N GLY A 62 -11.85 2.71 2.98
CA GLY A 62 -10.41 2.42 2.95
C GLY A 62 -10.07 1.07 3.59
N HIS A 63 -10.71 -0.01 3.13
CA HIS A 63 -10.52 -1.33 3.72
C HIS A 63 -9.16 -1.93 3.33
N PHE A 64 -8.84 -1.87 2.03
CA PHE A 64 -7.59 -2.29 1.37
C PHE A 64 -7.03 -3.67 1.70
#